data_AF-A0A7T1P513-F1
#
_entry.id   AF-A0A7T1P513-F1
#
_cell.length_a   1.000
_cell.length_b   1.000
_cell.length_c   1.000
_cell.angle_alpha   90.00
_cell.angle_beta   90.00
_cell.angle_gamma   90.00
#
_symmetry.space_group_name_H-M   'P 1'
#
loop_
_entity.id
_entity.type
_entity.pdbx_description
1 polymer ?
#
loop_
_entity_poly.entity_id
_entity_poly.type
_entity_poly.pdbx_seq_one_letter_code
_entity_poly.pdbx_strand_id
1 'polypeptide(L)' 'GKFRYANNSNYKNDTMIRKEAHVGSAVLGELKRIIEDGEIMAEDDALWPQPDRVGRQELEILLGDEHISFTG' A
#
# COMPACT_ATOMS: atom_id res chain seq x y z
N GLY A 1 -8.24 12.04 6.23
CA GLY A 1 -6.84 11.94 5.76
C GLY A 1 -6.76 12.20 4.27
N LYS A 2 -5.60 12.56 3.73
CA LYS A 2 -5.40 12.75 2.27
C LYS A 2 -5.11 11.39 1.62
N PHE A 3 -5.97 10.98 0.69
CA PHE A 3 -5.79 9.78 -0.14
C PHE A 3 -5.32 10.19 -1.54
N ARG A 4 -4.30 9.51 -2.05
CA ARG A 4 -3.74 9.73 -3.38
C ARG A 4 -3.69 8.39 -4.11
N TYR A 5 -4.16 8.38 -5.35
CA TYR A 5 -4.18 7.21 -6.20
C TYR A 5 -3.54 7.54 -7.55
N ALA A 6 -2.68 6.64 -8.01
CA ALA A 6 -2.08 6.68 -9.33
C ALA A 6 -2.14 5.28 -9.95
N ASN A 7 -2.63 5.18 -11.19
CA ASN A 7 -2.62 3.95 -11.96
C ASN A 7 -2.16 4.22 -13.39
N ASN A 8 -1.18 3.44 -13.82
CA ASN A 8 -0.65 3.46 -15.18
C ASN A 8 -0.58 2.03 -15.73
N SER A 9 -1.74 1.39 -15.88
CA SER A 9 -1.85 0.00 -16.32
C SER A 9 -1.64 -0.19 -17.83
N ASN A 10 -1.58 0.89 -18.63
CA ASN A 10 -1.46 0.87 -20.09
C ASN A 10 -2.46 -0.06 -20.82
N TYR A 11 -3.53 -0.48 -20.14
CA TYR A 11 -4.55 -1.31 -20.73
C TYR A 11 -5.34 -0.48 -21.75
N LYS A 12 -5.39 -0.94 -23.01
CA LYS A 12 -6.12 -0.27 -24.12
C LYS A 12 -5.69 1.18 -24.39
N ASN A 13 -4.39 1.49 -24.28
CA ASN A 13 -3.85 2.85 -24.48
C ASN A 13 -4.46 3.90 -23.54
N ASP A 14 -4.88 3.49 -22.35
CA ASP A 14 -5.43 4.43 -21.39
C ASP A 14 -4.36 5.43 -20.92
N THR A 15 -4.82 6.63 -20.60
CA THR A 15 -3.97 7.67 -20.02
C THR A 15 -3.80 7.44 -18.53
N MET A 16 -2.67 7.89 -17.98
CA MET A 16 -2.40 7.74 -16.54
C MET A 16 -3.51 8.36 -15.69
N ILE A 17 -4.13 7.55 -14.82
CA ILE A 17 -5.16 8.00 -13.88
C ILE A 17 -4.46 8.51 -12.63
N ARG A 18 -4.71 9.77 -12.27
CA ARG A 18 -4.30 10.36 -10.99
C ARG A 18 -5.51 10.99 -10.30
N LYS A 19 -5.73 10.63 -9.04
CA LYS A 19 -6.84 11.14 -8.23
C LYS A 19 -6.35 11.47 -6.82
N GLU A 20 -6.90 12.52 -6.25
CA GLU A 20 -6.72 12.87 -4.84
C GLU A 20 -8.09 13.09 -4.21
N ALA A 21 -8.25 12.69 -2.95
CA ALA A 21 -9.46 12.89 -2.17
C ALA A 21 -9.12 13.06 -0.69
N HIS A 22 -10.05 13.62 0.07
CA HIS A 22 -10.01 13.59 1.53
C HIS A 22 -11.02 12.57 2.04
N VAL A 23 -10.55 11.63 2.85
CA VAL A 23 -11.39 10.61 3.48
C VAL A 23 -11.73 10.98 4.92
N GLY A 24 -12.92 10.59 5.36
CA GLY A 24 -13.36 10.77 6.74
C GLY A 24 -12.63 9.87 7.73
N SER A 25 -12.84 10.13 9.03
CA SER A 25 -12.22 9.37 10.13
C SER A 25 -12.63 7.90 10.13
N ALA A 26 -13.88 7.57 9.78
CA ALA A 26 -14.35 6.18 9.71
C ALA A 26 -13.52 5.32 8.74
N VAL A 27 -13.13 5.88 7.58
CA VAL A 27 -12.29 5.17 6.60
C VAL A 27 -10.88 4.95 7.15
N LEU A 28 -10.32 5.92 7.85
CA LEU A 28 -9.00 5.77 8.49
C LEU A 28 -9.03 4.74 9.62
N GLY A 29 -10.10 4.73 10.42
CA GLY A 29 -10.29 3.76 11.50
C GLY A 29 -10.39 2.34 10.96
N GLU A 30 -11.14 2.14 9.88
CA GLU A 30 -11.26 0.82 9.24
C GLU A 30 -9.96 0.36 8.58
N LEU A 31 -9.23 1.26 7.92
CA LEU A 31 -7.91 0.92 7.37
C LEU A 31 -6.94 0.48 8.48
N LYS A 32 -6.93 1.19 9.61
CA LYS A 32 -6.15 0.81 10.78
C LYS A 32 -6.56 -0.57 11.30
N ARG A 33 -7.86 -0.82 11.46
CA ARG A 33 -8.39 -2.13 11.89
C ARG A 33 -7.93 -3.27 10.97
N ILE A 34 -7.98 -3.07 9.65
CA ILE A 34 -7.52 -4.07 8.67
C ILE A 34 -6.03 -4.38 8.83
N ILE A 35 -5.19 -3.36 9.09
CA ILE A 35 -3.75 -3.54 9.32
C ILE A 35 -3.50 -4.33 10.60
N GLU A 36 -4.18 -3.96 11.69
CA GLU A 36 -4.04 -4.63 12.99
C GLU A 36 -4.54 -6.08 12.95
N ASP A 37 -5.74 -6.32 12.40
CA ASP A 37 -6.33 -7.66 12.27
C ASP A 37 -5.55 -8.57 11.32
N GLY A 38 -4.82 -7.99 10.37
CA GLY A 38 -3.98 -8.72 9.41
C GLY A 38 -2.61 -9.11 9.95
N GLU A 39 -2.24 -8.65 11.15
CA GLU A 39 -0.94 -8.90 11.81
C GLU A 39 0.31 -8.57 10.96
N ILE A 40 0.13 -7.82 9.86
CA ILE A 40 1.19 -7.54 8.87
C ILE A 40 2.37 -6.76 9.46
N MET A 41 2.17 -6.06 10.58
CA MET A 41 3.20 -5.33 11.31
C MET A 41 4.23 -6.26 11.98
N ALA A 42 3.91 -7.55 12.16
CA ALA A 42 4.79 -8.56 12.76
C ALA A 42 5.56 -9.41 11.72
N GLU A 43 5.32 -9.18 10.43
CA GLU A 43 5.94 -9.93 9.32
C GLU A 43 7.26 -9.31 8.86
N ASP A 44 8.06 -10.10 8.14
CA ASP A 44 9.34 -9.70 7.57
C ASP A 44 9.51 -10.29 6.16
N ASP A 45 10.02 -9.48 5.22
CA ASP A 45 10.13 -9.83 3.81
C ASP A 45 11.48 -10.47 3.43
N ALA A 46 12.38 -10.74 4.39
CA ALA A 46 13.73 -11.25 4.10
C ALA A 46 13.73 -12.61 3.36
N LEU A 47 12.65 -13.38 3.47
CA LEU A 47 12.47 -14.67 2.78
C LEU A 47 11.48 -14.60 1.61
N TRP A 48 10.96 -13.41 1.29
CA TRP A 48 10.05 -13.24 0.17
C TRP A 48 10.81 -13.24 -1.16
N PRO A 49 10.16 -13.62 -2.28
CA PRO A 49 10.75 -13.49 -3.60
C PRO A 49 11.18 -12.05 -3.85
N GLN A 50 12.38 -11.86 -4.40
CA GLN A 50 12.87 -10.55 -4.75
C GLN A 50 12.19 -10.06 -6.05
N PRO A 51 12.01 -8.74 -6.21
CA PRO A 51 11.45 -8.17 -7.43
C PRO A 51 12.24 -8.62 -8.65
N ASP A 52 11.54 -8.88 -9.75
CA ASP A 52 12.15 -9.33 -10.99
C ASP A 52 11.69 -8.51 -12.20
N ARG A 53 12.01 -8.98 -13.40
CA ARG A 53 11.61 -8.31 -14.66
C ARG A 53 10.11 -8.34 -14.95
N VAL A 54 9.35 -9.20 -14.25
CA VAL A 54 7.91 -9.39 -14.44
C VAL A 54 7.12 -8.45 -13.52
N GLY A 55 7.58 -8.26 -12.29
CA GLY A 55 6.85 -7.44 -11.33
C GLY A 55 7.68 -7.02 -10.12
N ARG A 56 7.17 -5.97 -9.45
CA ARG A 56 7.63 -5.45 -8.17
C ARG A 56 6.42 -5.02 -7.36
N GLN A 57 6.42 -5.33 -6.08
CA GLN A 57 5.45 -4.90 -5.09
C GLN A 57 6.17 -4.20 -3.94
N GLU A 58 5.57 -3.12 -3.45
CA GLU A 58 6.09 -2.35 -2.33
C GLU A 58 4.95 -2.04 -1.38
N LEU A 59 5.19 -2.21 -0.09
CA LEU A 59 4.26 -1.84 0.98
C LEU A 59 5.05 -1.11 2.06
N GLU A 60 4.59 0.07 2.47
CA GLU A 60 5.18 0.83 3.56
C GLU A 60 4.07 1.30 4.50
N ILE A 61 4.22 1.03 5.80
CA ILE A 61 3.22 1.38 6.81
C ILE A 61 3.93 2.00 8.01
N LEU A 62 3.48 3.20 8.39
CA LEU A 62 3.83 3.86 9.65
C LEU A 62 2.57 3.92 10.52
N LEU A 63 2.59 3.22 11.66
CA LEU A 63 1.47 3.14 12.59
C LEU A 63 1.94 3.39 14.02
N GLY A 64 1.60 4.55 14.58
CA GLY A 64 2.13 4.97 15.88
C GLY A 64 3.64 5.19 15.79
N ASP A 65 4.41 4.46 16.61
CA ASP A 65 5.88 4.49 16.62
C ASP A 65 6.51 3.31 15.86
N GLU A 66 5.70 2.44 15.25
CA GLU A 66 6.14 1.29 14.47
C GLU A 66 6.16 1.61 12.96
N HIS A 67 7.20 1.12 12.28
CA HIS A 67 7.40 1.30 10.84
C HIS A 67 7.85 -0.01 10.21
N ILE A 68 7.15 -0.42 9.15
CA ILE A 68 7.53 -1.55 8.29
C ILE A 68 7.64 -1.09 6.84
N SER A 69 8.54 -1.72 6.10
CA SER A 69 8.72 -1.52 4.66
C SER A 69 9.08 -2.85 4.02
N PHE A 70 8.25 -3.30 3.09
CA PHE A 70 8.44 -4.54 2.34
C PHE A 70 8.65 -4.26 0.87
N THR A 71 9.50 -5.06 0.24
CA THR A 71 9.79 -5.06 -1.20
C THR A 71 9.87 -6.50 -1.72
N GLY A 72 9.04 -6.83 -2.70
CA GLY A 72 9.00 -8.15 -3.36
C GLY A 72 8.64 -8.11 -4.83
#